data_AF-A0A3P7J4H3-F1
#
_entry.id   AF-A0A3P7J4H3-F1
#
_cell.length_a   1.000
_cell.length_b   1.000
_cell.length_c   1.000
_cell.angle_alpha   90.00
_cell.angle_beta   90.00
_cell.angle_gamma   90.00
#
_symmetry.space_group_name_H-M   'P 1'
#
loop_
_entity.id
_entity.type
_entity.pdbx_description
1 polymer ?
#
loop_
_entity_poly.entity_id
_entity_poly.type
_entity_poly.pdbx_seq_one_letter_code
_entity_poly.pdbx_strand_id
1 'polypeptide(L)'
;MYSRKDPLGRDICVYLSNDGIRLLFHPVTQLLRLIEVDNLSQIVLKYKEKVFSEPGAEVSMDKVDEFFGSTHPGAYDDKQKICVKSWRGLSFCFPTAESANVEVTPGFGPLRSLKFDSATQPRLTKMSIFKGTAVGKNE
;
A
#
# COMPACT_ATOMS: atom_id res chain seq x y z
N MET A 1 -2.75 -16.39 11.22
CA MET A 1 -2.27 -17.43 12.17
C MET A 1 -2.89 -18.76 11.79
N TYR A 2 -2.09 -19.83 11.72
CA TYR A 2 -2.49 -21.18 11.28
C TYR A 2 -3.57 -21.81 12.19
N SER A 3 -4.52 -22.53 11.62
CA SER A 3 -5.57 -23.28 12.34
C SER A 3 -5.44 -24.76 12.03
N ARG A 4 -5.20 -25.60 13.05
CA ARG A 4 -5.15 -27.06 12.85
C ARG A 4 -6.52 -27.65 12.44
N LYS A 5 -7.61 -27.04 12.91
CA LYS A 5 -8.99 -27.47 12.61
C LYS A 5 -9.40 -27.14 11.18
N ASP A 6 -8.78 -26.11 10.61
CA ASP A 6 -9.07 -25.61 9.27
C ASP A 6 -7.78 -25.08 8.64
N PRO A 7 -6.87 -25.97 8.22
CA PRO A 7 -5.52 -25.59 7.78
C PRO A 7 -5.53 -24.79 6.48
N LEU A 8 -6.61 -24.85 5.70
CA LEU A 8 -6.77 -24.16 4.42
C LEU A 8 -7.84 -23.05 4.46
N GLY A 9 -8.37 -22.72 5.64
CA GLY A 9 -9.42 -21.69 5.80
C GLY A 9 -8.95 -20.25 5.63
N ARG A 10 -7.62 -20.03 5.55
CA ARG A 10 -7.02 -18.69 5.43
C ARG A 10 -5.78 -18.74 4.57
N ASP A 11 -5.49 -17.63 3.90
CA ASP A 11 -4.24 -17.44 3.16
C ASP A 11 -3.01 -17.82 4.02
N ILE A 12 -2.06 -18.49 3.38
CA ILE A 12 -0.78 -18.85 3.97
C ILE A 12 0.07 -17.58 3.97
N CYS A 13 0.51 -17.16 5.15
CA CYS A 13 1.31 -15.95 5.33
C CYS A 13 2.73 -16.35 5.72
N VAL A 14 3.70 -16.05 4.87
CA VAL A 14 5.13 -16.13 5.18
C VAL A 14 5.61 -14.72 5.47
N TYR A 15 6.16 -14.51 6.67
CA TYR A 15 6.69 -13.21 7.08
C TYR A 15 8.22 -13.28 7.17
N LEU A 16 8.89 -12.50 6.34
CA LEU A 16 10.34 -12.31 6.35
C LEU A 16 10.65 -11.19 7.33
N SER A 17 10.72 -11.53 8.61
CA SER A 17 10.78 -10.57 9.72
C SER A 17 12.03 -9.69 9.74
N ASN A 18 13.09 -10.08 9.04
CA ASN A 18 14.31 -9.29 8.94
C ASN A 18 14.20 -8.19 7.88
N ASP A 19 13.24 -8.33 6.95
CA ASP A 19 13.08 -7.46 5.78
C ASP A 19 11.77 -6.65 5.85
N GLY A 20 10.87 -6.97 6.77
CA GLY A 20 9.54 -6.33 6.82
C GLY A 20 8.64 -6.72 5.65
N ILE A 21 8.85 -7.91 5.07
CA ILE A 21 8.12 -8.39 3.89
C ILE A 21 7.18 -9.51 4.28
N ARG A 22 5.94 -9.42 3.81
CA ARG A 22 4.90 -10.42 3.95
C ARG A 22 4.49 -10.96 2.58
N LEU A 23 4.55 -12.28 2.43
CA LEU A 23 4.09 -13.00 1.25
C LEU A 23 2.79 -13.72 1.60
N LEU A 24 1.70 -13.40 0.91
CA LEU A 24 0.42 -14.09 1.07
C LEU A 24 0.19 -15.03 -0.10
N PHE A 25 -0.08 -16.29 0.19
CA PHE A 25 -0.41 -17.32 -0.77
C PHE A 25 -1.86 -17.79 -0.56
N HIS A 26 -2.55 -18.08 -1.65
CA HIS A 26 -3.86 -18.71 -1.60
C HIS A 26 -3.77 -20.05 -0.84
N PRO A 27 -4.69 -20.38 0.08
CA PRO A 27 -4.55 -21.56 0.92
C PRO A 27 -4.45 -22.87 0.14
N VAL A 28 -5.32 -23.04 -0.88
CA VAL A 28 -5.43 -24.28 -1.65
C VAL A 28 -4.41 -24.35 -2.78
N THR A 29 -4.46 -23.39 -3.72
CA THR A 29 -3.57 -23.39 -4.89
C THR A 29 -2.12 -23.03 -4.58
N GLN A 30 -1.85 -22.48 -3.39
CA GLN A 30 -0.53 -21.99 -2.96
C GLN A 30 0.08 -20.94 -3.91
N LEU A 31 -0.74 -20.32 -4.76
CA LEU A 31 -0.28 -19.25 -5.64
C LEU A 31 -0.11 -17.97 -4.82
N LEU A 32 0.99 -17.26 -5.07
CA LEU A 32 1.25 -15.95 -4.46
C LEU A 32 0.15 -14.97 -4.90
N ARG A 33 -0.45 -14.28 -3.94
CA ARG A 33 -1.56 -13.33 -4.13
C ARG A 33 -1.17 -11.89 -3.86
N LEU A 34 -0.25 -11.68 -2.93
CA LEU A 34 0.19 -10.38 -2.46
C LEU A 34 1.62 -10.46 -1.92
N ILE A 35 2.45 -9.50 -2.34
CA ILE A 35 3.69 -9.16 -1.67
C ILE A 35 3.45 -7.82 -0.99
N GLU A 36 3.59 -7.78 0.33
CA GLU A 36 3.41 -6.58 1.12
C GLU A 36 4.72 -6.26 1.85
N VAL A 37 5.11 -5.00 1.82
CA VAL A 37 6.15 -4.45 2.69
C VAL A 37 5.41 -3.66 3.77
N ASP A 38 5.43 -4.14 5.01
CA ASP A 38 4.70 -3.56 6.14
C ASP A 38 5.64 -2.96 7.22
N ASN A 39 6.97 -3.15 7.09
CA ASN A 39 7.96 -2.47 7.92
C ASN A 39 9.08 -1.84 7.07
N LEU A 40 8.95 -0.55 6.80
CA LEU A 40 9.91 0.21 5.99
C LEU A 40 11.23 0.51 6.72
N SER A 41 11.26 0.38 8.04
CA SER A 41 12.47 0.57 8.83
C SER A 41 13.46 -0.61 8.73
N GLN A 42 13.13 -1.65 7.94
CA GLN A 42 13.98 -2.82 7.71
C GLN A 42 14.40 -3.00 6.25
N ILE A 43 14.03 -2.08 5.35
CA ILE A 43 14.22 -2.28 3.91
C ILE A 43 14.53 -0.96 3.19
N VAL A 44 15.38 -1.05 2.17
CA VAL A 44 15.65 0.04 1.24
C VAL A 44 14.86 -0.19 -0.04
N LEU A 45 14.03 0.77 -0.42
CA LEU A 45 13.26 0.73 -1.65
C LEU A 45 13.92 1.56 -2.74
N LYS A 46 14.12 0.95 -3.91
CA LYS A 46 14.71 1.58 -5.09
C LYS A 46 13.75 1.54 -6.27
N TYR A 47 13.77 2.60 -7.08
CA TYR A 47 13.10 2.64 -8.38
C TYR A 47 14.06 3.22 -9.42
N LYS A 48 14.28 2.50 -10.53
CA LYS A 48 15.25 2.87 -11.58
C LYS A 48 16.64 3.24 -11.00
N GLU A 49 17.20 2.35 -10.18
CA GLU A 49 18.48 2.52 -9.47
C GLU A 49 18.56 3.63 -8.42
N LYS A 50 17.50 4.44 -8.23
CA LYS A 50 17.45 5.50 -7.23
C LYS A 50 16.74 5.03 -5.97
N VAL A 51 17.37 5.21 -4.81
CA VAL A 51 16.72 5.03 -3.50
C VAL A 51 15.65 6.11 -3.33
N PHE A 52 14.44 5.70 -2.98
CA PHE A 52 13.36 6.64 -2.67
C PHE A 52 12.83 6.51 -1.24
N SER A 53 13.09 5.38 -0.58
CA SER A 53 12.79 5.16 0.84
C SER A 53 13.87 4.28 1.45
N GLU A 54 14.30 4.63 2.66
CA GLU A 54 15.27 3.85 3.44
C GLU A 54 14.94 3.94 4.94
N PRO A 55 15.46 3.03 5.77
CA PRO A 55 15.18 3.03 7.21
C PRO A 55 15.49 4.36 7.88
N GLY A 56 14.51 4.93 8.60
CA GLY A 56 14.64 6.22 9.28
C GLY A 56 14.47 7.45 8.36
N ALA A 57 14.25 7.24 7.06
CA ALA A 57 13.90 8.26 6.09
C ALA A 57 12.71 7.80 5.24
N GLU A 58 11.60 7.44 5.90
CA GLU A 58 10.38 7.03 5.23
C GLU A 58 9.82 8.17 4.37
N VAL A 59 9.51 7.83 3.12
CA VAL A 59 9.14 8.77 2.07
C VAL A 59 7.74 9.35 2.25
N SER A 60 7.56 10.62 1.89
CA SER A 60 6.26 11.30 1.87
C SER A 60 5.48 11.02 0.57
N MET A 61 4.17 11.25 0.60
CA MET A 61 3.30 10.99 -0.56
C MET A 61 3.67 11.78 -1.81
N ASP A 62 4.03 13.07 -1.67
CA ASP A 62 4.49 13.92 -2.77
C ASP A 62 5.79 13.40 -3.42
N LYS A 63 6.72 12.91 -2.61
CA LYS A 63 7.97 12.32 -3.10
C LYS A 63 7.70 11.01 -3.86
N VAL A 64 6.73 10.22 -3.41
CA VAL A 64 6.27 9.05 -4.19
C VAL A 64 5.66 9.49 -5.53
N ASP A 65 4.86 10.55 -5.56
CA ASP A 65 4.31 11.11 -6.81
C ASP A 65 5.43 11.63 -7.73
N GLU A 66 6.55 12.17 -7.21
CA GLU A 66 7.74 12.55 -7.99
C GLU A 66 8.41 11.35 -8.68
N PHE A 67 8.54 10.22 -7.97
CA PHE A 67 9.21 9.02 -8.49
C PHE A 67 8.36 8.23 -9.50
N PHE A 68 7.06 8.08 -9.22
CA PHE A 68 6.16 7.21 -9.98
C PHE A 68 5.19 7.96 -10.90
N GLY A 69 5.24 9.30 -10.86
CA GLY A 69 4.29 10.17 -11.55
C GLY A 69 2.97 10.27 -10.79
N SER A 70 2.28 11.40 -10.96
CA SER A 70 0.97 11.61 -10.32
C SER A 70 -0.05 10.61 -10.85
N THR A 71 -0.69 9.88 -9.93
CA THR A 71 -1.88 9.08 -10.25
C THR A 71 -3.14 9.96 -10.15
N HIS A 72 -4.19 9.62 -10.91
CA HIS A 72 -5.56 10.15 -10.69
C HIS A 72 -5.95 9.93 -9.21
N PRO A 73 -6.86 10.74 -8.62
CA PRO A 73 -6.85 11.03 -7.18
C PRO A 73 -6.82 9.75 -6.36
N GLY A 74 -5.83 9.64 -5.48
CA GLY A 74 -5.64 8.49 -4.61
C GLY A 74 -6.95 8.12 -3.90
N ALA A 75 -7.17 6.83 -3.67
CA ALA A 75 -8.37 6.35 -3.03
C ALA A 75 -8.26 6.61 -1.52
N TYR A 76 -9.16 7.45 -0.98
CA TYR A 76 -9.26 7.67 0.45
C TYR A 76 -10.24 6.68 1.09
N ASP A 77 -9.77 5.94 2.09
CA ASP A 77 -10.62 5.17 2.99
C ASP A 77 -10.85 5.97 4.27
N ASP A 78 -12.05 6.52 4.42
CA ASP A 78 -12.44 7.31 5.59
C ASP A 78 -12.57 6.47 6.87
N LYS A 79 -12.84 5.16 6.75
CA LYS A 79 -12.94 4.27 7.91
C LYS A 79 -11.57 3.94 8.47
N GLN A 80 -10.60 3.74 7.59
CA GLN A 80 -9.23 3.42 7.97
C GLN A 80 -8.35 4.67 8.12
N LYS A 81 -8.82 5.83 7.67
CA LYS A 81 -8.04 7.07 7.58
C LYS A 81 -6.75 6.85 6.79
N ILE A 82 -6.84 6.17 5.65
CA ILE A 82 -5.70 5.85 4.78
C ILE A 82 -5.96 6.38 3.37
N CYS A 83 -4.97 7.04 2.80
CA CYS A 83 -4.91 7.32 1.38
C CYS A 83 -4.08 6.24 0.68
N VAL A 84 -4.61 5.67 -0.40
CA VAL A 84 -3.92 4.68 -1.23
C VAL A 84 -3.64 5.25 -2.61
N LYS A 85 -2.38 5.24 -3.02
CA LYS A 85 -1.94 5.56 -4.38
C LYS A 85 -1.65 4.26 -5.12
N SER A 86 -2.18 4.09 -6.33
CA SER A 86 -2.12 2.81 -7.06
C SER A 86 -1.68 2.99 -8.51
N TRP A 87 -0.75 2.15 -8.92
CA TRP A 87 -0.28 1.94 -10.29
C TRP A 87 -0.53 0.48 -10.68
N ARG A 88 -0.30 0.14 -11.95
CA ARG A 88 -0.39 -1.26 -12.39
C ARG A 88 0.60 -2.13 -11.60
N GLY A 89 0.07 -3.01 -10.76
CA GLY A 89 0.86 -3.98 -9.99
C GLY A 89 1.56 -3.42 -8.75
N LEU A 90 1.28 -2.17 -8.36
CA LEU A 90 1.94 -1.50 -7.24
C LEU A 90 0.96 -0.55 -6.53
N SER A 91 0.93 -0.56 -5.21
CA SER A 91 0.23 0.46 -4.43
C SER A 91 1.01 0.87 -3.19
N PHE A 92 0.76 2.09 -2.75
CA PHE A 92 1.36 2.72 -1.58
C PHE A 92 0.27 3.24 -0.66
N CYS A 93 0.41 2.99 0.64
CA CYS A 93 -0.55 3.39 1.67
C CYS A 93 0.06 4.45 2.58
N PHE A 94 -0.74 5.49 2.82
CA PHE A 94 -0.37 6.67 3.60
C PHE A 94 -1.45 6.94 4.64
N PRO A 95 -1.19 6.68 5.93
CA PRO A 95 -2.11 7.02 7.00
C PRO A 95 -2.27 8.53 7.10
N THR A 96 -3.50 9.00 7.16
CA THR A 96 -3.84 10.42 7.33
C THR A 96 -4.13 10.66 8.81
N ALA A 97 -3.50 11.67 9.41
CA ALA A 97 -3.87 12.10 10.76
C ALA A 97 -5.33 12.59 10.80
N GLU A 98 -6.02 12.41 11.93
CA GLU A 98 -7.39 12.93 12.13
C GLU A 98 -7.47 14.46 11.99
N SER A 99 -6.37 15.15 12.25
CA SER A 99 -6.23 16.62 12.20
C SER A 99 -5.60 17.15 10.91
N ALA A 100 -5.22 16.28 9.96
CA ALA A 100 -4.78 16.77 8.66
C ALA A 100 -5.98 17.49 8.05
N ASN A 101 -5.78 18.75 7.62
CA ASN A 101 -6.79 19.55 6.93
C ASN A 101 -7.07 18.91 5.57
N VAL A 102 -7.77 17.78 5.59
CA VAL A 102 -8.22 17.07 4.40
C VAL A 102 -9.33 17.93 3.82
N GLU A 103 -8.94 18.89 3.00
CA GLU A 103 -9.88 19.66 2.20
C GLU A 103 -10.44 18.75 1.13
N VAL A 104 -11.54 18.09 1.46
CA VAL A 104 -12.33 17.31 0.51
C VAL A 104 -12.98 18.30 -0.45
N THR A 105 -12.33 18.55 -1.59
CA THR A 105 -12.95 19.34 -2.65
C THR A 105 -13.97 18.46 -3.37
N PRO A 106 -15.22 18.90 -3.63
CA PRO A 106 -16.15 18.15 -4.46
C PRO A 106 -15.58 18.08 -5.89
N GLY A 107 -15.10 16.90 -6.29
CA GLY A 107 -14.77 16.58 -7.67
C GLY A 107 -15.97 15.99 -8.41
N PHE A 108 -15.95 16.02 -9.75
CA PHE A 108 -16.95 15.33 -10.56
C PHE A 108 -16.87 13.80 -10.32
N GLY A 109 -17.88 13.23 -9.67
CA GLY A 109 -17.99 11.79 -9.40
C GLY A 109 -17.58 11.38 -7.97
N PRO A 110 -17.47 10.08 -7.65
CA PRO A 110 -17.16 9.57 -6.31
C PRO A 110 -15.70 9.83 -5.85
N LEU A 111 -14.92 10.61 -6.62
CA LEU A 111 -13.51 10.84 -6.39
C LEU A 111 -13.31 12.07 -5.50
N ARG A 112 -12.83 11.83 -4.28
CA ARG A 112 -12.46 12.88 -3.31
C ARG A 112 -10.98 13.21 -3.48
N SER A 113 -10.64 14.46 -3.79
CA SER A 113 -9.25 14.92 -3.80
C SER A 113 -8.84 15.28 -2.37
N LEU A 114 -7.76 14.65 -1.89
CA LEU A 114 -7.12 15.03 -0.63
C LEU A 114 -6.03 16.04 -0.92
N LYS A 115 -6.02 17.16 -0.20
CA LYS A 115 -4.89 18.10 -0.19
C LYS A 115 -4.18 17.97 1.15
N PHE A 116 -2.86 17.89 1.09
CA PHE A 116 -1.97 17.95 2.25
C PHE A 116 -1.00 19.09 2.00
N ASP A 117 -0.73 19.90 3.02
CA ASP A 117 0.37 20.85 2.94
C ASP A 117 1.71 20.08 3.01
N SER A 118 2.82 20.72 2.60
CA SER A 118 4.12 20.05 2.59
C SER A 118 4.60 19.62 3.99
N ALA A 119 4.10 20.22 5.07
CA ALA A 119 4.50 19.90 6.44
C ALA A 119 3.69 18.73 7.04
N THR A 120 2.52 18.45 6.50
CA THR A 120 1.55 17.44 6.93
C THR A 120 1.44 16.27 5.96
N GLN A 121 2.34 16.21 4.97
CA GLN A 121 2.40 15.10 4.02
C GLN A 121 2.51 13.78 4.79
N PRO A 122 1.56 12.85 4.57
CA PRO A 122 1.59 11.56 5.24
C PRO A 122 2.78 10.74 4.73
N ARG A 123 3.38 9.98 5.64
CA ARG A 123 4.51 9.10 5.31
C ARG A 123 4.02 7.75 4.83
N LEU A 124 4.79 7.17 3.93
CA LEU A 124 4.58 5.81 3.48
C LEU A 124 4.70 4.87 4.68
N THR A 125 3.73 3.98 4.86
CA THR A 125 3.82 2.92 5.89
C THR A 125 3.71 1.53 5.30
N LYS A 126 3.19 1.41 4.09
CA LYS A 126 3.00 0.13 3.43
C LYS A 126 3.10 0.26 1.92
N MET A 127 3.80 -0.70 1.33
CA MET A 127 3.87 -0.90 -0.11
C MET A 127 3.31 -2.28 -0.43
N SER A 128 2.52 -2.40 -1.47
CA SER A 128 2.02 -3.68 -1.95
C SER A 128 2.41 -3.85 -3.41
N ILE A 129 3.10 -4.93 -3.71
CA ILE A 129 3.44 -5.36 -5.06
C ILE A 129 2.51 -6.53 -5.38
N PHE A 130 1.98 -6.50 -6.60
CA PHE A 130 1.10 -7.55 -7.11
C PHE A 130 -0.16 -7.71 -6.24
N LYS A 131 -1.24 -7.02 -6.63
CA LYS A 131 -2.58 -7.46 -6.27
C LYS A 131 -2.98 -8.43 -7.36
N GLY A 132 -2.94 -9.74 -7.07
CA GLY A 132 -3.19 -10.78 -8.08
C GLY A 132 -4.42 -10.49 -8.92
N THR A 133 -4.45 -11.00 -10.16
CA THR A 133 -5.67 -10.99 -10.99
C THR A 133 -6.82 -11.45 -10.11
N ALA A 134 -7.88 -10.65 -10.04
CA ALA A 134 -9.15 -11.17 -9.55
C ALA A 134 -9.36 -12.48 -10.32
N VAL A 135 -9.43 -13.60 -9.59
CA VAL A 135 -9.80 -14.89 -10.17
C VAL A 135 -10.97 -14.61 -11.09
N GLY A 136 -10.83 -15.06 -12.35
CA GLY A 136 -11.63 -14.59 -13.47
C GLY A 136 -13.11 -14.45 -13.13
N LYS A 137 -13.76 -13.47 -13.76
CA LYS A 137 -15.18 -13.59 -14.04
C LYS A 137 -15.35 -14.86 -14.88
N ASN A 138 -15.64 -15.96 -14.21
CA ASN A 138 -16.33 -17.08 -14.84
C ASN A 138 -17.79 -16.65 -14.89
N GLU A 139 -18.19 -16.05 -16.01
CA GLU A 139 -19.53 -16.21 -16.56
C GLU A 139 -19.41 -17.17 -17.75
#